data_AF-A0A832XEM9-F1
#
_entry.id   AF-A0A832XEM9-F1
#
_cell.length_a   1.000
_cell.length_b   1.000
_cell.length_c   1.000
_cell.angle_alpha   90.00
_cell.angle_beta   90.00
_cell.angle_gamma   90.00
#
_symmetry.space_group_name_H-M   'P 1'
#
loop_
_entity.id
_entity.type
_entity.pdbx_description
1 polymer ?
#
loop_
_entity_poly.entity_id
_entity_poly.type
_entity_poly.pdbx_seq_one_letter_code
_entity_poly.pdbx_strand_id
1 'polypeptide(L)'
;QGFLRNERSLLQTIGRASRNQNGTVILYADNMSPPMASSIRQTLERRTRQDEYNSKHGITPKTIVKALPKMEEFNSQQKEIKAKVKNETPIEEIELSIEQLKEMMQQSALELDFERAAFLRDLITRREADY
;
A
#
# COMPACT_ATOMS: atom_id res chain seq x y z
N GLN A 1 3.51 3.87 -32.00
CA GLN A 1 3.24 3.20 -30.70
C GLN A 1 3.90 4.03 -29.61
N GLY A 2 3.19 4.31 -28.50
CA GLY A 2 3.67 5.18 -27.43
C GLY A 2 4.59 4.47 -26.44
N PHE A 3 5.46 5.24 -25.77
CA PHE A 3 6.44 4.78 -24.78
C PHE A 3 5.84 3.85 -23.70
N LEU A 4 4.66 4.17 -23.19
CA LEU A 4 4.00 3.41 -22.10
C LEU A 4 3.38 2.07 -22.54
N ARG A 5 3.28 1.81 -23.85
CA ARG A 5 2.66 0.59 -24.40
C ARG A 5 3.65 -0.25 -25.20
N ASN A 6 4.95 -0.07 -24.95
CA ASN A 6 5.97 -0.97 -25.45
C ASN A 6 6.05 -2.25 -24.60
N GLU A 7 6.75 -3.25 -25.10
CA GLU A 7 6.87 -4.57 -24.45
C GLU A 7 7.48 -4.48 -23.05
N ARG A 8 8.50 -3.63 -22.86
CA ARG A 8 9.19 -3.46 -21.58
C ARG A 8 8.26 -2.86 -20.52
N SER A 9 7.50 -1.84 -20.87
CA SER A 9 6.54 -1.19 -19.97
C SER A 9 5.42 -2.15 -19.57
N LEU A 10 4.88 -2.92 -20.52
CA LEU A 10 3.86 -3.93 -20.21
C LEU A 10 4.41 -5.01 -19.26
N LEU A 11 5.62 -5.52 -19.51
CA LEU A 11 6.26 -6.48 -18.62
C LEU A 11 6.49 -5.93 -17.20
N GLN A 12 6.90 -4.66 -17.07
CA GLN A 12 7.07 -4.02 -15.77
C GLN A 12 5.74 -3.88 -15.02
N THR A 13 4.67 -3.46 -15.71
CA THR A 13 3.33 -3.35 -15.11
C THR A 13 2.80 -4.73 -14.69
N ILE A 14 2.94 -5.75 -15.55
CA ILE A 14 2.57 -7.13 -15.22
C ILE A 14 3.36 -7.64 -14.00
N GLY A 15 4.66 -7.34 -13.95
CA GLY A 15 5.55 -7.73 -12.87
C GLY A 15 5.12 -7.24 -11.48
N ARG A 16 4.37 -6.13 -11.38
CA ARG A 16 3.86 -5.65 -10.09
C ARG A 16 2.89 -6.64 -9.44
N ALA A 17 2.10 -7.37 -10.22
CA ALA A 17 1.16 -8.37 -9.71
C ALA A 17 1.85 -9.66 -9.22
N SER A 18 3.09 -9.93 -9.66
CA SER A 18 3.80 -11.19 -9.35
C SER A 18 4.17 -11.40 -7.87
N ARG A 19 4.03 -10.36 -7.03
CA ARG A 19 4.34 -10.42 -5.60
C ARG A 19 3.23 -11.04 -4.74
N ASN A 20 2.11 -11.42 -5.37
CA ASN A 20 0.97 -12.03 -4.70
C ASN A 20 0.66 -13.39 -5.36
N GLN A 21 0.33 -14.40 -4.54
CA GLN A 21 -0.06 -15.73 -5.02
C GLN A 21 -1.23 -15.70 -6.00
N ASN A 22 -2.19 -14.79 -5.80
CA ASN A 22 -3.37 -14.61 -6.65
C ASN A 22 -3.22 -13.42 -7.62
N GLY A 23 -1.97 -13.01 -7.89
CA GLY A 23 -1.66 -11.90 -8.79
C GLY A 23 -2.26 -12.10 -10.18
N THR A 24 -3.14 -11.18 -10.58
CA THR A 24 -3.83 -11.21 -11.87
C THR A 24 -3.70 -9.85 -12.56
N VAL A 25 -3.58 -9.87 -13.89
CA VAL A 25 -3.46 -8.67 -14.72
C VAL A 25 -4.50 -8.72 -15.82
N ILE A 26 -5.25 -7.63 -15.98
CA ILE A 26 -6.27 -7.46 -17.01
C ILE A 26 -5.80 -6.34 -17.94
N LEU A 27 -5.66 -6.65 -19.23
CA LEU A 27 -5.28 -5.68 -20.26
C LEU A 27 -6.53 -5.33 -21.09
N TYR A 28 -7.08 -4.14 -20.90
CA TYR A 28 -8.19 -3.64 -21.72
C TYR A 28 -7.67 -3.12 -23.06
N ALA A 29 -8.10 -3.75 -24.15
CA ALA A 29 -7.79 -3.32 -25.51
C ALA A 29 -8.82 -3.89 -26.49
N ASP A 30 -9.12 -3.14 -27.55
CA ASP A 30 -9.99 -3.62 -28.63
C ASP A 30 -9.29 -4.65 -29.52
N ASN A 31 -7.96 -4.56 -29.65
CA ASN A 31 -7.14 -5.42 -30.51
C ASN A 31 -5.85 -5.85 -29.83
N MET A 32 -5.34 -7.03 -30.21
CA MET A 32 -4.07 -7.55 -29.74
C MET A 32 -2.90 -6.86 -30.48
N SER A 33 -2.13 -6.04 -29.76
CA SER A 33 -0.92 -5.42 -30.32
C SER A 33 0.30 -6.35 -30.24
N PRO A 34 1.33 -6.20 -31.12
CA PRO A 34 2.54 -7.01 -31.04
C PRO A 34 3.27 -6.96 -29.67
N PRO A 35 3.40 -5.80 -29.00
CA PRO A 35 3.96 -5.74 -27.65
C PRO A 35 3.14 -6.50 -26.60
N MET A 36 1.81 -6.48 -26.71
CA MET A 36 0.93 -7.27 -25.84
C MET A 36 1.15 -8.76 -26.05
N ALA A 37 1.11 -9.22 -27.30
CA ALA A 37 1.33 -10.63 -27.62
C ALA A 37 2.69 -11.13 -27.11
N SER A 38 3.74 -10.32 -27.29
CA SER A 38 5.09 -10.68 -26.83
C SER A 38 5.19 -10.70 -25.29
N SER A 39 4.65 -9.69 -24.60
CA SER A 39 4.66 -9.64 -23.12
C SER A 39 3.81 -10.73 -22.48
N ILE A 40 2.65 -11.08 -23.05
CA ILE A 40 1.81 -12.20 -22.62
C ILE A 40 2.56 -13.52 -22.79
N ARG A 41 3.16 -13.76 -23.97
CA ARG A 41 3.92 -14.99 -24.25
C ARG A 41 5.07 -15.17 -23.25
N GLN A 42 5.86 -14.13 -23.01
CA GLN A 42 6.95 -14.18 -22.02
C GLN A 42 6.43 -14.46 -20.60
N THR A 43 5.30 -13.87 -20.23
CA THR A 43 4.69 -14.07 -18.91
C THR A 43 4.24 -15.52 -18.73
N LEU A 44 3.59 -16.09 -19.74
CA LEU A 44 3.15 -17.49 -19.73
C LEU A 44 4.34 -18.45 -19.68
N GLU A 45 5.38 -18.23 -20.50
CA GLU A 45 6.58 -19.08 -20.51
C GLU A 45 7.27 -19.09 -19.14
N ARG A 46 7.41 -17.92 -18.50
CA ARG A 46 7.97 -17.81 -17.15
C ARG A 46 7.12 -18.55 -16.12
N ARG A 47 5.79 -18.41 -16.20
CA ARG A 47 4.86 -19.09 -15.29
C ARG A 47 4.95 -20.61 -15.42
N THR A 48 4.95 -21.14 -16.63
CA THR A 48 5.11 -22.59 -16.86
C THR A 48 6.41 -23.11 -16.25
N ARG A 49 7.54 -22.43 -16.48
CA ARG A 49 8.84 -22.82 -15.89
C ARG A 49 8.82 -22.78 -14.36
N GLN A 50 8.14 -21.80 -13.77
CA GLN A 50 7.99 -21.68 -12.32
C GLN A 50 7.11 -22.80 -11.76
N ASP A 51 6.00 -23.12 -12.42
CA ASP A 51 5.08 -24.19 -12.00
C ASP A 51 5.74 -25.57 -12.10
N GLU A 52 6.51 -25.83 -13.17
CA GLU A 52 7.33 -27.04 -13.32
C GLU A 52 8.37 -27.18 -12.21
N TYR A 53 9.08 -26.08 -11.92
CA TYR A 53 10.07 -26.05 -10.84
C TYR A 53 9.42 -26.30 -9.48
N ASN A 54 8.29 -25.64 -9.21
CA ASN A 54 7.54 -25.80 -7.97
C ASN A 54 7.03 -27.24 -7.79
N SER A 55 6.46 -27.83 -8.84
CA SER A 55 6.00 -29.22 -8.84
C SER A 55 7.15 -30.20 -8.58
N LYS A 56 8.28 -30.03 -9.27
CA LYS A 56 9.47 -30.88 -9.10
C LYS A 56 10.05 -30.83 -7.68
N HIS A 57 9.92 -29.70 -6.98
CA HIS A 57 10.48 -29.48 -5.65
C HIS A 57 9.44 -29.49 -4.52
N GLY A 58 8.15 -29.73 -4.82
CA GLY A 58 7.07 -29.70 -3.83
C GLY A 58 6.84 -28.32 -3.20
N ILE A 59 7.15 -27.22 -3.91
CA ILE A 59 7.00 -25.86 -3.39
C ILE A 59 5.57 -25.39 -3.60
N THR A 60 4.89 -24.97 -2.53
CA THR A 60 3.60 -24.28 -2.63
C THR A 60 3.83 -22.77 -2.60
N PRO A 61 3.42 -22.02 -3.64
CA PRO A 61 3.55 -20.56 -3.65
C PRO A 61 2.85 -19.93 -2.45
N LYS A 62 3.53 -19.01 -1.76
CA LYS A 62 2.96 -18.23 -0.65
C LYS A 62 3.34 -16.77 -0.81
N THR A 63 2.41 -15.88 -0.53
CA THR A 63 2.67 -14.44 -0.49
C THR A 63 3.58 -14.12 0.68
N ILE A 64 4.67 -13.38 0.42
CA ILE A 64 5.60 -12.94 1.47
C ILE A 64 4.91 -11.86 2.32
N VAL A 65 4.70 -12.14 3.60
CA VAL A 65 4.23 -11.15 4.57
C VAL A 65 5.45 -10.42 5.13
N LYS A 66 5.70 -9.21 4.63
CA LYS A 66 6.77 -8.36 5.16
C LYS A 66 6.25 -7.67 6.42
N ALA A 67 6.88 -7.94 7.57
CA ALA A 67 6.57 -7.22 8.80
C ALA A 67 6.89 -5.73 8.65
N LEU A 68 5.99 -4.87 9.11
CA LEU A 68 6.30 -3.46 9.32
C LEU A 68 7.39 -3.36 10.40
N PRO A 69 8.32 -2.38 10.32
CA PRO A 69 9.31 -2.16 11.37
C PRO A 69 8.58 -2.00 12.72
N LYS A 70 8.85 -2.89 13.68
CA LYS A 70 8.25 -2.79 15.02
C LYS A 70 8.90 -1.62 15.76
N MET A 71 8.10 -0.60 16.09
CA MET A 71 8.43 0.34 17.17
C MET A 71 7.89 -0.27 18.47
N GLU A 72 8.77 -0.79 19.33
CA GLU A 72 8.39 -1.66 20.46
C GLU A 72 7.95 -0.94 21.76
N GLU A 73 7.74 0.38 21.82
CA GLU A 73 7.57 1.06 23.12
C GLU A 73 6.19 1.68 23.46
N PHE A 74 5.15 1.54 22.64
CA PHE A 74 3.90 2.31 22.87
C PHE A 74 2.75 1.58 23.61
N ASN A 75 2.90 0.31 23.99
CA ASN A 75 1.76 -0.46 24.54
C ASN A 75 1.43 -0.16 26.02
N SER A 76 2.37 0.37 26.81
CA SER A 76 2.13 0.68 28.22
C SER A 76 1.41 2.03 28.41
N GLN A 77 1.65 3.01 27.55
CA GLN A 77 1.07 4.36 27.67
C GLN A 77 -0.40 4.44 27.21
N GLN A 78 -0.88 3.53 26.36
CA GLN A 78 -2.27 3.55 25.86
C GLN A 78 -3.34 3.40 26.95
N LYS A 79 -3.02 2.79 28.11
CA LYS A 79 -3.99 2.64 29.22
C LYS A 79 -4.12 3.90 30.08
N GLU A 80 -3.08 4.71 30.21
CA GLU A 80 -3.14 5.96 30.99
C GLU A 80 -3.78 7.11 30.20
N ILE A 81 -3.63 7.13 28.87
CA ILE A 81 -4.08 8.24 28.02
C ILE A 81 -5.62 8.35 27.90
N LYS A 82 -6.36 7.23 27.91
CA LYS A 82 -7.85 7.27 27.88
C LYS A 82 -8.48 8.02 29.06
N ALA A 83 -7.77 8.12 30.19
CA ALA A 83 -8.26 8.83 31.37
C ALA A 83 -8.00 10.35 31.33
N LYS A 84 -6.96 10.81 30.62
CA LYS A 84 -6.58 12.25 30.55
C LYS A 84 -7.32 13.02 29.45
N VAL A 85 -7.65 12.39 28.33
CA VAL A 85 -8.28 13.06 27.16
C VAL A 85 -9.70 13.59 27.46
N LYS A 86 -10.34 13.16 28.55
CA LYS A 86 -11.70 13.63 28.90
C LYS A 86 -11.74 15.08 29.41
N ASN A 87 -10.60 15.66 29.81
CA ASN A 87 -10.60 16.88 30.63
C ASN A 87 -9.97 18.13 30.01
N GLU A 88 -9.27 18.08 28.87
CA GLU A 88 -8.65 19.30 28.34
C GLU A 88 -8.87 19.51 26.84
N THR A 89 -9.52 20.65 26.57
CA THR A 89 -9.64 21.42 25.32
C THR A 89 -10.70 21.00 24.30
N PRO A 90 -11.77 21.82 24.14
CA PRO A 90 -12.54 21.91 22.91
C PRO A 90 -11.65 22.53 21.84
N ILE A 91 -11.21 21.73 20.88
CA ILE A 91 -10.47 22.25 19.72
C ILE A 91 -11.51 22.77 18.76
N GLU A 92 -11.56 24.10 18.65
CA GLU A 92 -12.25 24.86 17.59
C GLU A 92 -12.11 24.12 16.26
N GLU A 93 -13.19 24.03 15.49
CA GLU A 93 -13.20 23.41 14.16
C GLU A 93 -12.12 24.05 13.28
N ILE A 94 -10.97 23.41 13.23
CA ILE A 94 -9.87 23.85 12.39
C ILE A 94 -10.31 23.58 10.95
N GLU A 95 -10.72 24.62 10.22
CA GLU A 95 -11.17 24.60 8.82
C GLU A 95 -10.02 24.30 7.82
N LEU A 96 -9.01 23.53 8.23
CA LEU A 96 -7.90 23.09 7.39
C LEU A 96 -8.33 21.94 6.47
N SER A 97 -7.76 21.91 5.27
CA SER A 97 -7.94 20.81 4.32
C SER A 97 -7.34 19.51 4.86
N ILE A 98 -7.81 18.36 4.37
CA ILE A 98 -7.25 17.04 4.71
C ILE A 98 -5.76 16.96 4.35
N GLU A 99 -5.34 17.63 3.27
CA GLU A 99 -3.93 17.70 2.86
C GLU A 99 -3.08 18.44 3.90
N GLN A 100 -3.54 19.58 4.39
CA GLN A 100 -2.85 20.35 5.43
C GLN A 100 -2.76 19.57 6.76
N LEU A 101 -3.83 18.86 7.13
CA LEU A 101 -3.81 17.99 8.31
C LEU A 101 -2.81 16.83 8.14
N LYS A 102 -2.69 16.25 6.93
CA LYS A 102 -1.70 15.20 6.62
C LYS A 102 -0.27 15.73 6.69
N GLU A 103 -0.02 16.94 6.20
CA GLU A 103 1.29 17.62 6.33
C GLU A 103 1.65 17.87 7.79
N MET A 104 0.72 18.42 8.59
CA MET A 104 0.95 18.65 10.01
C MET A 104 1.18 17.35 10.78
N MET A 105 0.44 16.27 10.44
CA MET A 105 0.64 14.96 11.05
C MET A 105 2.05 14.41 10.73
N GLN A 106 2.52 14.58 9.50
CA GLN A 106 3.86 14.16 9.09
C GLN A 106 4.94 15.00 9.77
N GLN A 107 4.75 16.31 9.90
CA GLN A 107 5.66 17.20 10.63
C GLN A 107 5.75 16.80 12.11
N SER A 108 4.61 16.57 12.78
CA SER A 108 4.60 16.11 14.17
C SER A 108 5.28 14.74 14.33
N ALA A 109 5.12 13.83 13.37
CA ALA A 109 5.82 12.54 13.38
C ALA A 109 7.35 12.70 13.18
N LEU A 110 7.78 13.67 12.38
CA LEU A 110 9.20 14.05 12.19
C LEU A 110 9.81 14.66 13.45
N GLU A 111 9.02 15.47 14.16
CA GLU A 111 9.39 16.12 15.43
C GLU A 111 9.29 15.18 16.64
N LEU A 112 8.93 13.91 16.42
CA LEU A 112 8.71 12.90 17.46
C LEU A 112 7.55 13.23 18.42
N ASP A 113 6.67 14.16 18.04
CA ASP A 113 5.41 14.46 18.73
C ASP A 113 4.31 13.49 18.24
N PHE A 114 4.39 12.26 18.75
CA PHE A 114 3.46 11.19 18.39
C PHE A 114 2.04 11.41 18.94
N GLU A 115 1.89 12.18 20.01
CA GLU A 115 0.59 12.51 20.60
C GLU A 115 -0.22 13.37 19.62
N ARG A 116 0.43 14.44 19.12
CA ARG A 116 -0.17 15.32 18.11
C ARG A 116 -0.39 14.61 16.79
N ALA A 117 0.54 13.77 16.35
CA ALA A 117 0.37 12.98 15.12
C ALA A 117 -0.80 11.99 15.22
N ALA A 118 -0.97 11.31 16.36
CA ALA A 118 -2.09 10.39 16.58
C ALA A 118 -3.44 11.12 16.61
N PHE A 119 -3.50 12.28 17.26
CA PHE A 119 -4.70 13.12 17.26
C PHE A 119 -5.08 13.58 15.84
N LEU A 120 -4.11 14.06 15.06
CA LEU A 120 -4.34 14.50 13.68
C LEU A 120 -4.78 13.34 12.78
N ARG A 121 -4.22 12.14 12.95
CA ARG A 121 -4.68 10.93 12.26
C ARG A 121 -6.15 10.64 12.55
N ASP A 122 -6.54 10.67 13.82
CA ASP A 122 -7.92 10.35 14.21
C ASP A 122 -8.91 11.42 13.72
N LEU A 123 -8.48 12.69 13.68
CA LEU A 123 -9.25 13.79 13.09
C LEU A 123 -9.42 13.62 11.57
N ILE A 124 -8.35 13.27 10.85
CA ILE A 124 -8.40 12.96 9.40
C ILE A 124 -9.35 11.80 9.14
N THR A 125 -9.22 10.72 9.91
CA THR A 125 -10.05 9.51 9.74
C THR A 125 -11.54 9.81 9.95
N ARG A 126 -11.87 10.66 10.94
CA ARG A 126 -13.24 11.10 11.17
C ARG A 126 -13.77 11.93 10.00
N ARG A 127 -13.00 12.92 9.53
CA ARG A 127 -13.40 13.74 8.39
C ARG A 127 -13.55 12.94 7.10
N GLU A 128 -12.68 11.97 6.85
CA GLU A 128 -12.78 11.08 5.67
C GLU A 128 -14.00 10.14 5.75
N ALA A 129 -14.54 9.87 6.95
CA ALA A 129 -15.73 9.03 7.13
C ALA A 129 -17.06 9.81 7.02
N ASP A 130 -17.03 11.14 7.20
CA ASP A 130 -18.20 12.01 7.12
C ASP A 130 -18.52 12.49 5.68
N TYR A 131 -17.66 12.19 4.70
CA TYR A 131 -17.84 12.40 3.26
C TYR A 131 -18.22 11.10 2.53
#